data_AF-A0A966NEX8-F1
#
_entry.id   AF-A0A966NEX8-F1
#
_cell.length_a   1.000
_cell.length_b   1.000
_cell.length_c   1.000
_cell.angle_alpha   90.00
_cell.angle_beta   90.00
_cell.angle_gamma   90.00
#
_symmetry.space_group_name_H-M   'P 1'
#
loop_
_entity.id
_entity.type
_entity.pdbx_description
1 polymer ?
#
loop_
_entity_poly.entity_id
_entity_poly.type
_entity_poly.pdbx_seq_one_letter_code
_entity_poly.pdbx_strand_id
1 'polypeptide(L)'
;DSTGEVGARRLRAIKATTSLIDDIDRVSQVRSGEVSWIEGTEENPVLRVAPIDVGEMLADTMWPRAVAILTSATLPGALPEQIGLEPDAFERLSVESPFDYATQSLLYCAAHMPDPRSEAFDPAVHEELAALIGAAGGRTMALFTSHRALGAAVAALRDRLTVPILAQDDLPRQLLIERFSAEPETCLFATMGFWQGVDIPGATLSLVTIDRLPFPRPDDPLLQARRERARADAFRLVDLPRAATLLAQGAGRLIRTTTDRGVIAVFDPRMATNARYRWDLIAALPPMPRTKERDRATEFLLSLRNPHNTD
;
A
#
# COMPACT_ATOMS: atom_id res chain seq x y z
N ASP A 1 -49.69 17.41 1.51
CA ASP A 1 -48.28 16.97 1.42
C ASP A 1 -47.63 16.89 0.05
N SER A 2 -48.37 16.96 -1.07
CA SER A 2 -47.75 16.94 -2.42
C SER A 2 -46.95 18.21 -2.79
N THR A 3 -47.32 19.37 -2.25
CA THR A 3 -46.66 20.66 -2.52
C THR A 3 -45.27 20.79 -1.90
N GLY A 4 -45.05 20.20 -0.72
CA GLY A 4 -43.73 20.16 -0.08
C GLY A 4 -42.74 19.28 -0.83
N GLU A 5 -43.21 18.16 -1.37
CA GLU A 5 -42.39 17.23 -2.15
C GLU A 5 -41.95 17.81 -3.50
N VAL A 6 -42.86 18.53 -4.18
CA VAL A 6 -42.53 19.25 -5.43
C VAL A 6 -41.52 20.38 -5.18
N GLY A 7 -41.67 21.13 -4.08
CA GLY A 7 -40.70 22.16 -3.69
C GLY A 7 -39.30 21.59 -3.43
N ALA A 8 -39.21 20.47 -2.70
CA ALA A 8 -37.94 19.80 -2.43
C ALA A 8 -37.30 19.22 -3.71
N ARG A 9 -38.09 18.68 -4.64
CA ARG A 9 -37.60 18.22 -5.96
C ARG A 9 -37.06 19.40 -6.80
N ARG A 10 -37.77 20.54 -6.83
CA ARG A 10 -37.31 21.75 -7.51
C ARG A 10 -35.99 22.27 -6.95
N LEU A 11 -35.86 22.33 -5.63
CA LEU A 11 -34.62 22.80 -4.99
C LEU A 11 -33.42 21.88 -5.29
N ARG A 12 -33.63 20.56 -5.27
CA ARG A 12 -32.60 19.59 -5.67
C ARG A 12 -32.19 19.74 -7.13
N ALA A 13 -33.15 19.94 -8.03
CA ALA A 13 -32.86 20.17 -9.44
C ALA A 13 -32.03 21.45 -9.65
N ILE A 14 -32.41 22.56 -9.03
CA ILE A 14 -31.65 23.82 -9.11
C ILE A 14 -30.22 23.61 -8.60
N LYS A 15 -30.04 22.99 -7.42
CA LYS A 15 -28.72 22.74 -6.85
C LYS A 15 -27.85 21.86 -7.75
N ALA A 16 -28.43 20.81 -8.35
CA ALA A 16 -27.74 19.94 -9.28
C ALA A 16 -27.32 20.68 -10.57
N THR A 17 -28.21 21.49 -11.14
CA THR A 17 -27.89 22.29 -12.33
C THR A 17 -26.82 23.33 -12.06
N THR A 18 -26.88 24.04 -10.92
CA THR A 18 -25.84 25.01 -10.55
C THR A 18 -24.49 24.33 -10.35
N SER A 19 -24.45 23.20 -9.61
CA SER A 19 -23.21 22.42 -9.43
C SER A 19 -22.63 21.98 -10.77
N LEU A 20 -23.47 21.53 -11.71
CA LEU A 20 -23.01 21.12 -13.04
C LEU A 20 -22.44 22.29 -13.84
N ILE A 21 -23.04 23.48 -13.76
CA ILE A 21 -22.51 24.69 -14.41
C ILE A 21 -21.13 25.02 -13.82
N ASP A 22 -21.02 25.03 -12.50
CA ASP A 22 -19.76 25.32 -11.80
C ASP A 22 -18.66 24.29 -12.18
N ASP A 23 -19.03 23.01 -12.26
CA ASP A 23 -18.13 21.94 -12.69
C ASP A 23 -17.68 22.14 -14.15
N ILE A 24 -18.60 22.45 -15.07
CA ILE A 24 -18.31 22.73 -16.48
C ILE A 24 -17.37 23.93 -16.63
N ASP A 25 -17.64 25.03 -15.93
CA ASP A 25 -16.79 26.22 -15.94
C ASP A 25 -15.38 25.88 -15.40
N ARG A 26 -15.31 25.10 -14.33
CA ARG A 26 -14.05 24.68 -13.71
C ARG A 26 -13.20 23.83 -14.63
N VAL A 27 -13.79 22.84 -15.31
CA VAL A 27 -13.06 21.96 -16.22
C VAL A 27 -12.73 22.62 -17.56
N SER A 28 -13.47 23.66 -17.95
CA SER A 28 -13.18 24.47 -19.14
C SER A 28 -11.97 25.40 -18.95
N GLN A 29 -11.54 25.59 -17.70
CA GLN A 29 -10.44 26.48 -17.33
C GLN A 29 -9.30 25.71 -16.61
N VAL A 30 -8.75 24.67 -17.25
CA VAL A 30 -7.57 23.97 -16.71
C VAL A 30 -6.39 24.94 -16.65
N ARG A 31 -5.84 25.13 -15.45
CA ARG A 31 -4.79 26.14 -15.20
C ARG A 31 -3.39 25.54 -15.40
N SER A 32 -2.40 26.41 -15.55
CA SER A 32 -0.99 26.00 -15.47
C SER A 32 -0.72 25.37 -14.10
N GLY A 33 -0.13 24.16 -14.07
CA GLY A 33 0.07 23.39 -12.84
C GLY A 33 -1.05 22.39 -12.53
N GLU A 34 -2.04 22.24 -13.40
CA GLU A 34 -3.10 21.24 -13.30
C GLU A 34 -2.98 20.20 -14.43
N VAL A 35 -3.52 19.01 -14.17
CA VAL A 35 -3.65 17.95 -15.17
C VAL A 35 -5.11 17.52 -15.25
N SER A 36 -5.55 17.22 -16.46
CA SER A 36 -6.89 16.69 -16.73
C SER A 36 -6.81 15.35 -17.46
N TRP A 37 -7.71 14.43 -17.12
CA TRP A 37 -7.79 13.11 -17.73
C TRP A 37 -9.22 12.57 -17.64
N ILE A 38 -9.51 11.54 -18.44
CA ILE A 38 -10.78 10.83 -18.38
C ILE A 38 -10.54 9.48 -17.70
N GLU A 39 -11.37 9.14 -16.73
CA GLU A 39 -11.42 7.82 -16.09
C GLU A 39 -12.83 7.23 -16.17
N GLY A 40 -12.98 5.94 -15.82
CA GLY A 40 -14.27 5.25 -15.91
C GLY A 40 -14.41 4.40 -17.17
N THR A 41 -15.59 3.82 -17.34
CA THR A 41 -15.93 2.99 -18.51
C THR A 41 -16.33 3.88 -19.69
N GLU A 42 -16.32 3.34 -20.91
CA GLU A 42 -16.85 4.06 -22.08
C GLU A 42 -18.31 4.51 -21.87
N GLU A 43 -19.10 3.71 -21.14
CA GLU A 43 -20.49 4.01 -20.81
C GLU A 43 -20.66 5.09 -19.71
N ASN A 44 -19.63 5.30 -18.87
CA ASN A 44 -19.68 6.22 -17.73
C ASN A 44 -18.32 6.94 -17.57
N PRO A 45 -17.93 7.79 -18.54
CA PRO A 45 -16.68 8.52 -18.46
C PRO A 45 -16.79 9.66 -17.44
N VAL A 46 -15.70 9.89 -16.71
CA VAL A 46 -15.56 10.97 -15.73
C VAL A 46 -14.34 11.80 -16.11
N LEU A 47 -14.56 13.07 -16.44
CA LEU A 47 -13.48 14.04 -16.60
C LEU A 47 -12.99 14.48 -15.21
N ARG A 48 -11.70 14.32 -14.96
CA ARG A 48 -11.02 14.76 -13.74
C ARG A 48 -10.10 15.92 -14.07
N VAL A 49 -10.01 16.87 -13.14
CA VAL A 49 -9.02 17.93 -13.13
C VAL A 49 -8.43 17.97 -11.72
N ALA A 50 -7.11 17.91 -11.62
CA ALA A 50 -6.41 17.95 -10.34
C ALA A 50 -5.14 18.81 -10.41
N PRO A 51 -4.78 19.50 -9.32
CA PRO A 51 -3.48 20.15 -9.22
C PRO A 51 -2.36 19.11 -9.21
N ILE A 52 -1.29 19.37 -9.95
CA ILE A 52 -0.09 18.51 -9.98
C ILE A 52 0.61 18.57 -8.63
N ASP A 53 0.67 19.78 -8.05
CA ASP A 53 1.26 20.11 -6.76
C ASP A 53 0.28 20.93 -5.93
N VAL A 54 0.20 20.67 -4.62
CA VAL A 54 -0.70 21.36 -3.70
C VAL A 54 0.03 22.28 -2.72
N GLY A 55 1.36 22.28 -2.73
CA GLY A 55 2.16 22.97 -1.73
C GLY A 55 1.94 24.48 -1.75
N GLU A 56 2.06 25.11 -2.91
CA GLU A 56 1.82 26.55 -3.08
C GLU A 56 0.39 26.94 -2.64
N MET A 57 -0.60 26.13 -3.03
CA MET A 57 -2.00 26.36 -2.63
C MET A 57 -2.17 26.30 -1.11
N LEU A 58 -1.59 25.31 -0.44
CA LEU A 58 -1.69 25.17 1.01
C LEU A 58 -0.90 26.26 1.75
N ALA A 59 0.26 26.64 1.23
CA ALA A 59 1.08 27.75 1.73
C ALA A 59 0.32 29.08 1.74
N ASP A 60 -0.44 29.38 0.69
CA ASP A 60 -1.17 30.64 0.58
C ASP A 60 -2.49 30.65 1.36
N THR A 61 -3.15 29.50 1.47
CA THR A 61 -4.56 29.44 1.90
C THR A 61 -4.78 28.80 3.26
N MET A 62 -3.96 27.81 3.64
CA MET A 62 -4.20 26.99 4.82
C MET A 62 -3.24 27.35 5.96
N TRP A 63 -1.93 27.26 5.73
CA TRP A 63 -0.91 27.46 6.76
C TRP A 63 -0.94 28.83 7.46
N PRO A 64 -1.31 29.94 6.79
CA PRO A 64 -1.45 31.23 7.46
C PRO A 64 -2.66 31.33 8.40
N ARG A 65 -3.62 30.40 8.30
CA ARG A 65 -4.92 30.49 8.97
C ARG A 65 -5.13 29.47 10.09
N ALA A 66 -4.31 28.42 10.13
CA ALA A 66 -4.48 27.34 11.08
C ALA A 66 -3.14 26.73 11.51
N VAL A 67 -3.02 26.45 12.81
CA VAL A 67 -1.99 25.56 13.33
C VAL A 67 -2.47 24.13 13.13
N ALA A 68 -1.64 23.28 12.52
CA ALA A 68 -1.97 21.89 12.23
C ALA A 68 -0.98 20.93 12.90
N ILE A 69 -1.50 19.83 13.45
CA ILE A 69 -0.69 18.70 13.90
C ILE A 69 -0.82 17.61 12.85
N LEU A 70 0.25 17.38 12.10
CA LEU A 70 0.32 16.31 11.10
C LEU A 70 0.94 15.08 11.76
N THR A 71 0.16 14.02 11.94
CA THR A 71 0.61 12.77 12.55
C THR A 71 0.26 11.56 11.70
N SER A 72 1.21 10.66 11.54
CA SER A 72 1.04 9.36 10.88
C SER A 72 2.19 8.45 11.31
N ALA A 73 1.94 7.13 11.32
CA ALA A 73 2.98 6.14 11.55
C ALA A 73 4.08 6.16 10.47
N THR A 74 3.78 6.70 9.28
CA THR A 74 4.71 6.75 8.14
C THR A 74 4.64 8.11 7.44
N LEU A 75 5.10 9.18 8.10
CA LEU A 75 5.25 10.49 7.44
C LEU A 75 6.51 10.51 6.55
N PRO A 76 6.38 10.74 5.23
CA PRO A 76 7.54 10.83 4.35
C PRO A 76 8.48 11.97 4.76
N GLY A 77 9.79 11.75 4.57
CA GLY A 77 10.83 12.76 4.81
C GLY A 77 10.53 14.09 4.11
N ALA A 78 10.12 14.02 2.85
CA ALA A 78 9.84 15.15 1.97
C ALA A 78 8.44 15.76 2.11
N LEU A 79 7.61 15.29 3.06
CA LEU A 79 6.25 15.78 3.20
C LEU A 79 6.15 17.32 3.35
N PRO A 80 6.97 18.00 4.17
CA PRO A 80 6.87 19.45 4.34
C PRO A 80 6.97 20.22 3.02
N GLU A 81 7.96 19.88 2.18
CA GLU A 81 8.14 20.48 0.86
C GLU A 81 6.92 20.22 -0.05
N GLN A 82 6.39 18.99 -0.05
CA GLN A 82 5.24 18.60 -0.88
C GLN A 82 3.93 19.30 -0.51
N ILE A 83 3.83 19.82 0.71
CA ILE A 83 2.65 20.55 1.20
C ILE A 83 2.93 22.04 1.42
N GLY A 84 4.09 22.55 0.98
CA GLY A 84 4.40 23.99 1.03
C GLY A 84 4.66 24.52 2.44
N LEU A 85 5.23 23.70 3.32
CA LEU A 85 5.74 24.16 4.61
C LEU A 85 7.20 24.61 4.47
N GLU A 86 7.47 25.86 4.81
CA GLU A 86 8.82 26.41 4.86
C GLU A 86 9.64 25.75 5.99
N PRO A 87 10.96 25.51 5.80
CA PRO A 87 11.81 24.81 6.78
C PRO A 87 11.75 25.35 8.21
N ASP A 88 11.60 26.67 8.37
CA ASP A 88 11.58 27.35 9.67
C ASP A 88 10.15 27.48 10.26
N ALA A 89 9.14 27.01 9.54
CA ALA A 89 7.72 27.17 9.90
C ALA A 89 7.10 25.92 10.54
N PHE A 90 7.87 24.86 10.78
CA PHE A 90 7.37 23.65 11.43
C PHE A 90 8.40 23.01 12.38
N GLU A 91 7.88 22.28 13.35
CA GLU A 91 8.68 21.38 14.19
C GLU A 91 8.45 19.93 13.73
N ARG A 92 9.52 19.14 13.73
CA ARG A 92 9.45 17.71 13.41
C ARG A 92 9.84 16.89 14.61
N LEU A 93 8.91 16.05 15.07
CA LEU A 93 9.16 15.03 16.07
C LEU A 93 9.07 13.65 15.42
N SER A 94 10.13 12.86 15.56
CA SER A 94 10.10 11.43 15.22
C SER A 94 10.13 10.65 16.52
N VAL A 95 9.08 9.89 16.78
CA VAL A 95 9.00 9.00 17.95
C VAL A 95 9.35 7.60 17.48
N GLU A 96 10.28 6.95 18.17
CA GLU A 96 10.65 5.57 17.86
C GLU A 96 9.47 4.62 18.15
N SER A 97 9.40 3.54 17.37
CA SER A 97 8.40 2.50 17.62
C SER A 97 8.63 1.86 18.99
N PRO A 98 7.57 1.59 19.78
CA PRO A 98 7.71 0.88 21.05
C PRO A 98 8.01 -0.62 20.88
N PHE A 99 8.00 -1.14 19.65
CA PHE A 99 8.19 -2.56 19.34
C PHE A 99 9.65 -2.91 18.99
N ASP A 100 10.10 -4.08 19.44
CA ASP A 100 11.42 -4.65 19.19
C ASP A 100 11.45 -5.43 17.86
N TYR A 101 11.48 -4.70 16.75
CA TYR A 101 11.59 -5.31 15.42
C TYR A 101 12.85 -6.19 15.26
N ALA A 102 13.91 -5.92 16.01
CA ALA A 102 15.17 -6.65 15.90
C ALA A 102 15.03 -8.13 16.34
N THR A 103 14.16 -8.41 17.31
CA THR A 103 13.92 -9.77 17.81
C THR A 103 12.56 -10.35 17.39
N GLN A 104 11.58 -9.48 17.13
CA GLN A 104 10.21 -9.88 16.80
C GLN A 104 10.02 -10.18 15.32
N SER A 105 10.88 -9.68 14.44
CA SER A 105 10.61 -9.77 13.00
C SER A 105 11.83 -10.13 12.17
N LEU A 106 11.58 -10.52 10.92
CA LEU A 106 12.60 -10.81 9.93
C LEU A 106 12.15 -10.31 8.56
N LEU A 107 13.00 -9.58 7.87
CA LEU A 107 12.80 -9.19 6.48
C LEU A 107 13.50 -10.18 5.55
N TYR A 108 12.71 -10.96 4.82
CA TYR A 108 13.19 -11.85 3.78
C TYR A 108 13.15 -11.16 2.41
N CYS A 109 14.31 -10.99 1.79
CA CYS A 109 14.44 -10.46 0.43
C CYS A 109 14.89 -11.58 -0.52
N ALA A 110 13.96 -12.09 -1.34
CA ALA A 110 14.18 -13.27 -2.19
C ALA A 110 15.10 -12.96 -3.38
N ALA A 111 16.42 -12.98 -3.15
CA ALA A 111 17.42 -12.57 -4.14
C ALA A 111 17.56 -13.54 -5.32
N HIS A 112 17.11 -14.79 -5.17
CA HIS A 112 17.20 -15.86 -6.17
C HIS A 112 16.05 -15.83 -7.20
N MET A 113 15.05 -14.99 -6.98
CA MET A 113 13.87 -14.92 -7.83
C MET A 113 14.21 -14.48 -9.26
N PRO A 114 13.47 -14.97 -10.29
CA PRO A 114 13.60 -14.48 -11.66
C PRO A 114 13.35 -12.97 -11.78
N ASP A 115 13.71 -12.37 -12.93
CA ASP A 115 13.32 -10.97 -13.20
C ASP A 115 11.78 -10.85 -13.14
N PRO A 116 11.21 -9.85 -12.43
CA PRO A 116 9.77 -9.64 -12.34
C PRO A 116 9.03 -9.48 -13.68
N ARG A 117 9.75 -9.23 -14.78
CA ARG A 117 9.25 -9.13 -16.15
C ARG A 117 9.24 -10.47 -16.91
N SER A 118 9.89 -11.49 -16.37
CA SER A 118 9.94 -12.83 -16.97
C SER A 118 8.64 -13.60 -16.71
N GLU A 119 8.23 -14.43 -17.66
CA GLU A 119 7.10 -15.35 -17.51
C GLU A 119 7.33 -16.37 -16.38
N ALA A 120 8.59 -16.67 -16.06
CA ALA A 120 8.95 -17.58 -14.97
C ALA A 120 8.73 -16.98 -13.57
N PHE A 121 8.48 -15.67 -13.46
CA PHE A 121 8.36 -15.00 -12.16
C PHE A 121 7.11 -15.39 -11.39
N ASP A 122 5.93 -15.33 -12.01
CA ASP A 122 4.66 -15.64 -11.34
C ASP A 122 4.66 -17.10 -10.80
N PRO A 123 5.08 -18.13 -11.57
CA PRO A 123 5.24 -19.49 -11.05
C PRO A 123 6.22 -19.59 -9.87
N ALA A 124 7.37 -18.91 -9.94
CA ALA A 124 8.34 -18.90 -8.83
C ALA A 124 7.76 -18.25 -7.56
N VAL A 125 6.96 -17.19 -7.71
CA VAL A 125 6.24 -16.56 -6.58
C VAL A 125 5.27 -17.55 -5.93
N HIS A 126 4.57 -18.37 -6.72
CA HIS A 126 3.65 -19.38 -6.17
C HIS A 126 4.39 -20.44 -5.34
N GLU A 127 5.58 -20.87 -5.79
CA GLU A 127 6.41 -21.80 -5.02
C GLU A 127 6.91 -21.20 -3.70
N GLU A 128 7.39 -19.96 -3.73
CA GLU A 128 7.81 -19.23 -2.52
C GLU A 128 6.64 -19.01 -1.55
N LEU A 129 5.48 -18.60 -2.06
CA LEU A 129 4.26 -18.45 -1.26
C LEU A 129 3.90 -19.76 -0.56
N ALA A 130 3.86 -20.88 -1.28
CA ALA A 130 3.45 -22.14 -0.69
C ALA A 130 4.41 -22.61 0.40
N ALA A 131 5.73 -22.46 0.19
CA ALA A 131 6.72 -22.83 1.19
C ALA A 131 6.55 -22.00 2.47
N LEU A 132 6.45 -20.67 2.34
CA LEU A 132 6.32 -19.77 3.48
C LEU A 132 4.96 -19.88 4.16
N ILE A 133 3.86 -20.02 3.42
CA ILE A 133 2.52 -20.23 3.99
C ILE A 133 2.46 -21.57 4.74
N GLY A 134 3.06 -22.62 4.18
CA GLY A 134 3.16 -23.93 4.85
C GLY A 134 3.95 -23.86 6.15
N ALA A 135 5.03 -23.08 6.19
CA ALA A 135 5.81 -22.81 7.40
C ALA A 135 5.02 -21.99 8.43
N ALA A 136 4.34 -20.95 7.97
CA ALA A 136 3.49 -20.09 8.79
C ALA A 136 2.23 -20.81 9.30
N GLY A 137 1.82 -21.92 8.68
CA GLY A 137 0.56 -22.62 9.01
C GLY A 137 -0.66 -21.75 8.72
N GLY A 138 -0.67 -21.07 7.57
CA GLY A 138 -1.62 -19.99 7.32
C GLY A 138 -1.07 -18.68 7.87
N ARG A 139 -1.88 -17.92 8.61
CA ARG A 139 -1.48 -16.64 9.24
C ARG A 139 -0.80 -15.65 8.30
N THR A 140 -1.26 -15.64 7.04
CA THR A 140 -0.54 -14.97 5.95
C THR A 140 -1.41 -13.92 5.30
N MET A 141 -0.85 -12.73 5.11
CA MET A 141 -1.39 -11.72 4.23
C MET A 141 -0.48 -11.60 3.00
N ALA A 142 -0.97 -12.06 1.85
CA ALA A 142 -0.25 -11.97 0.59
C ALA A 142 -0.73 -10.76 -0.21
N LEU A 143 0.17 -9.79 -0.39
CA LEU A 143 -0.09 -8.53 -1.07
C LEU A 143 0.44 -8.55 -2.50
N PHE A 144 -0.45 -8.26 -3.43
CA PHE A 144 -0.15 -8.25 -4.86
C PHE A 144 -0.22 -6.84 -5.44
N THR A 145 0.67 -6.54 -6.37
CA THR A 145 0.70 -5.27 -7.12
C THR A 145 -0.37 -5.17 -8.22
N SER A 146 -1.03 -6.29 -8.56
CA SER A 146 -2.11 -6.31 -9.56
C SER A 146 -3.15 -7.39 -9.28
N HIS A 147 -4.39 -7.16 -9.74
CA HIS A 147 -5.46 -8.16 -9.72
C HIS A 147 -5.12 -9.40 -10.56
N ARG A 148 -4.39 -9.21 -11.67
CA ARG A 148 -3.94 -10.34 -12.51
C ARG A 148 -3.06 -11.30 -11.70
N ALA A 149 -2.07 -10.78 -10.99
CA ALA A 149 -1.18 -11.58 -10.16
C ALA A 149 -1.94 -12.24 -8.98
N LEU A 150 -2.84 -11.50 -8.34
CA LEU A 150 -3.73 -12.03 -7.31
C LEU A 150 -4.53 -13.23 -7.82
N GLY A 151 -5.24 -13.08 -8.94
CA GLY A 151 -6.07 -14.14 -9.51
C GLY A 151 -5.26 -15.38 -9.91
N ALA A 152 -4.08 -15.18 -10.49
CA ALA A 152 -3.17 -16.28 -10.84
C ALA A 152 -2.68 -17.05 -9.60
N ALA A 153 -2.33 -16.35 -8.53
CA ALA A 153 -1.90 -16.98 -7.28
C ALA A 153 -3.04 -17.74 -6.59
N VAL A 154 -4.24 -17.18 -6.56
CA VAL A 154 -5.43 -17.87 -6.02
C VAL A 154 -5.71 -19.16 -6.79
N ALA A 155 -5.73 -19.09 -8.12
CA ALA A 155 -5.96 -20.27 -8.97
C ALA A 155 -4.89 -21.36 -8.78
N ALA A 156 -3.63 -20.96 -8.57
CA ALA A 156 -2.53 -21.91 -8.41
C ALA A 156 -2.43 -22.53 -7.00
N LEU A 157 -2.86 -21.82 -5.96
CA LEU A 157 -2.56 -22.19 -4.57
C LEU A 157 -3.76 -22.67 -3.77
N ARG A 158 -5.00 -22.28 -4.14
CA ARG A 158 -6.20 -22.59 -3.35
C ARG A 158 -6.44 -24.09 -3.16
N ASP A 159 -6.18 -24.90 -4.19
CA ASP A 159 -6.32 -26.36 -4.12
C ASP A 159 -5.04 -27.08 -3.67
N ARG A 160 -3.91 -26.35 -3.65
CA ARG A 160 -2.58 -26.90 -3.32
C ARG A 160 -2.27 -26.79 -1.83
N LEU A 161 -2.81 -25.78 -1.16
CA LEU A 161 -2.57 -25.51 0.25
C LEU A 161 -3.69 -26.11 1.10
N THR A 162 -3.33 -26.62 2.28
CA THR A 162 -4.28 -27.19 3.24
C THR A 162 -5.00 -26.13 4.08
N VAL A 163 -4.52 -24.88 4.04
CA VAL A 163 -5.08 -23.74 4.77
C VAL A 163 -6.04 -22.94 3.88
N PRO A 164 -7.13 -22.38 4.43
CA PRO A 164 -8.06 -21.58 3.64
C PRO A 164 -7.40 -20.34 3.03
N ILE A 165 -7.74 -20.04 1.77
CA ILE A 165 -7.35 -18.79 1.09
C ILE A 165 -8.59 -17.96 0.82
N LEU A 166 -8.69 -16.83 1.53
CA LEU A 166 -9.64 -15.75 1.26
C LEU A 166 -9.02 -14.82 0.22
N ALA A 167 -9.67 -14.64 -0.93
CA ALA A 167 -9.30 -13.65 -1.93
C ALA A 167 -10.16 -12.39 -1.74
N GLN A 168 -9.61 -11.21 -2.08
CA GLN A 168 -10.29 -9.94 -1.84
C GLN A 168 -11.67 -9.82 -2.54
N ASP A 169 -11.90 -10.60 -3.60
CA ASP A 169 -13.14 -10.58 -4.39
C ASP A 169 -14.16 -11.64 -3.90
N ASP A 170 -13.81 -12.47 -2.90
CA ASP A 170 -14.70 -13.53 -2.39
C ASP A 170 -15.84 -12.97 -1.51
N LEU A 171 -15.58 -11.91 -0.75
CA LEU A 171 -16.52 -11.31 0.21
C LEU A 171 -16.34 -9.78 0.29
N PRO A 172 -17.34 -9.03 0.77
CA PRO A 172 -17.17 -7.62 1.10
C PRO A 172 -15.99 -7.40 2.04
N ARG A 173 -15.24 -6.31 1.82
CA ARG A 173 -13.98 -5.99 2.52
C ARG A 173 -14.05 -6.20 4.04
N GLN A 174 -15.10 -5.68 4.69
CA GLN A 174 -15.25 -5.78 6.14
C GLN A 174 -15.38 -7.24 6.60
N LEU A 175 -16.19 -8.05 5.91
CA LEU A 175 -16.37 -9.47 6.23
C LEU A 175 -15.11 -10.30 5.98
N LEU A 176 -14.31 -9.95 4.95
CA LEU A 176 -13.00 -10.59 4.74
C LEU A 176 -12.06 -10.37 5.91
N ILE A 177 -12.00 -9.13 6.40
CA ILE A 177 -11.13 -8.76 7.52
C ILE A 177 -11.59 -9.45 8.79
N GLU A 178 -12.88 -9.43 9.08
CA GLU A 178 -13.48 -10.10 10.24
C GLU A 178 -13.18 -11.60 10.21
N ARG A 179 -13.40 -12.26 9.07
CA ARG A 179 -13.15 -13.69 8.90
C ARG A 179 -11.68 -14.03 9.01
N PHE A 180 -10.81 -13.27 8.33
CA PHE A 180 -9.36 -13.46 8.44
C PHE A 180 -8.92 -13.30 9.89
N SER A 181 -9.40 -12.29 10.61
CA SER A 181 -9.02 -12.05 12.02
C SER A 181 -9.47 -13.19 12.94
N ALA A 182 -10.64 -13.77 12.69
CA ALA A 182 -11.24 -14.82 13.52
C ALA A 182 -10.66 -16.22 13.29
N GLU A 183 -10.03 -16.48 12.14
CA GLU A 183 -9.54 -17.80 11.73
C GLU A 183 -8.00 -17.79 11.56
N PRO A 184 -7.21 -18.07 12.62
CA PRO A 184 -5.75 -17.96 12.60
C PRO A 184 -5.08 -18.71 11.45
N GLU A 185 -5.52 -19.92 11.13
CA GLU A 185 -4.93 -20.77 10.10
C GLU A 185 -5.36 -20.37 8.67
N THR A 186 -5.71 -19.10 8.43
CA THR A 186 -6.18 -18.60 7.14
C THR A 186 -5.14 -17.73 6.44
N CYS A 187 -5.23 -17.66 5.12
CA CYS A 187 -4.51 -16.71 4.30
C CYS A 187 -5.47 -15.69 3.68
N LEU A 188 -5.08 -14.43 3.62
CA LEU A 188 -5.78 -13.40 2.88
C LEU A 188 -4.92 -12.86 1.75
N PHE A 189 -5.38 -13.09 0.53
CA PHE A 189 -4.75 -12.68 -0.71
C PHE A 189 -5.48 -11.44 -1.23
N ALA A 190 -4.76 -10.32 -1.32
CA ALA A 190 -5.36 -9.06 -1.74
C ALA A 190 -4.37 -8.16 -2.47
N THR A 191 -4.88 -7.13 -3.13
CA THR A 191 -4.03 -6.09 -3.71
C THR A 191 -3.46 -5.17 -2.62
N MET A 192 -2.31 -4.53 -2.88
CA MET A 192 -1.66 -3.61 -1.94
C MET A 192 -2.60 -2.51 -1.40
N GLY A 193 -3.55 -2.03 -2.20
CA GLY A 193 -4.51 -0.99 -1.81
C GLY A 193 -5.60 -1.45 -0.84
N PHE A 194 -5.89 -2.75 -0.78
CA PHE A 194 -7.00 -3.31 0.00
C PHE A 194 -6.87 -3.04 1.51
N TRP A 195 -5.64 -2.87 2.01
CA TRP A 195 -5.32 -2.86 3.43
C TRP A 195 -5.10 -1.48 4.05
N GLN A 196 -5.25 -0.42 3.28
CA GLN A 196 -5.13 0.94 3.81
C GLN A 196 -6.23 1.22 4.85
N GLY A 197 -5.83 1.54 6.08
CA GLY A 197 -6.75 1.87 7.17
C GLY A 197 -7.38 0.67 7.89
N VAL A 198 -6.82 -0.54 7.75
CA VAL A 198 -7.33 -1.75 8.40
C VAL A 198 -6.38 -2.25 9.48
N ASP A 199 -6.92 -2.52 10.66
CA ASP A 199 -6.21 -3.19 11.75
C ASP A 199 -6.81 -4.59 12.00
N ILE A 200 -5.96 -5.62 11.99
CA ILE A 200 -6.25 -7.06 12.15
C ILE A 200 -5.61 -7.64 13.44
N PRO A 201 -5.89 -7.15 14.64
CA PRO A 201 -5.06 -7.45 15.81
C PRO A 201 -4.92 -8.97 16.07
N GLY A 202 -3.75 -9.41 16.55
CA GLY A 202 -3.56 -10.73 17.14
C GLY A 202 -2.66 -11.72 16.38
N ALA A 203 -2.61 -12.96 16.90
CA ALA A 203 -1.74 -14.06 16.45
C ALA A 203 -2.03 -14.56 15.02
N THR A 204 -3.03 -13.99 14.34
CA THR A 204 -3.49 -14.37 13.01
C THR A 204 -2.58 -13.87 11.89
N LEU A 205 -1.63 -12.96 12.16
CA LEU A 205 -0.73 -12.46 11.13
C LEU A 205 0.74 -12.60 11.54
N SER A 206 1.39 -13.64 11.02
CA SER A 206 2.83 -13.88 11.21
C SER A 206 3.63 -13.78 9.91
N LEU A 207 2.97 -13.68 8.77
CA LEU A 207 3.63 -13.53 7.47
C LEU A 207 2.92 -12.47 6.62
N VAL A 208 3.67 -11.46 6.18
CA VAL A 208 3.25 -10.52 5.14
C VAL A 208 4.13 -10.75 3.92
N THR A 209 3.53 -11.03 2.77
CA THR A 209 4.29 -11.19 1.52
C THR A 209 3.96 -10.07 0.54
N ILE A 210 4.95 -9.66 -0.24
CA ILE A 210 4.81 -8.63 -1.29
C ILE A 210 5.42 -9.21 -2.57
N ASP A 211 4.59 -9.40 -3.60
CA ASP A 211 5.03 -10.03 -4.86
C ASP A 211 6.07 -9.20 -5.60
N ARG A 212 5.82 -7.90 -5.74
CA ARG A 212 6.66 -6.96 -6.48
C ARG A 212 6.80 -5.66 -5.71
N LEU A 213 7.90 -4.95 -5.94
CA LEU A 213 8.03 -3.58 -5.41
C LEU A 213 6.88 -2.72 -5.96
N PRO A 214 6.13 -2.00 -5.10
CA PRO A 214 4.91 -1.29 -5.46
C PRO A 214 5.20 0.04 -6.16
N PHE A 215 6.01 -0.01 -7.22
CA PHE A 215 6.23 1.16 -8.05
C PHE A 215 4.93 1.54 -8.76
N PRO A 216 4.62 2.84 -8.83
CA PRO A 216 3.43 3.31 -9.50
C PRO A 216 3.42 2.92 -10.97
N ARG A 217 2.21 2.69 -11.50
CA ARG A 217 2.04 2.36 -12.91
C ARG A 217 2.42 3.56 -13.80
N PRO A 218 2.89 3.31 -15.03
CA PRO A 218 3.29 4.36 -15.95
C PRO A 218 2.09 5.19 -16.46
N ASP A 219 0.90 4.61 -16.49
CA ASP A 219 -0.34 5.15 -17.05
C ASP A 219 -1.18 5.98 -16.07
N ASP A 220 -0.74 6.17 -14.83
CA ASP A 220 -1.39 7.08 -13.87
C ASP A 220 -1.19 8.55 -14.34
N PRO A 221 -2.25 9.27 -14.74
CA PRO A 221 -2.11 10.58 -15.37
C PRO A 221 -1.54 11.65 -14.44
N LEU A 222 -1.90 11.59 -13.15
CA LEU A 222 -1.41 12.55 -12.16
C LEU A 222 0.06 12.31 -11.86
N LEU A 223 0.47 11.05 -11.72
CA LEU A 223 1.88 10.71 -11.53
C LEU A 223 2.69 10.99 -12.79
N GLN A 224 2.13 10.79 -13.98
CA GLN A 224 2.78 11.17 -15.23
C GLN A 224 3.06 12.68 -15.25
N ALA A 225 2.08 13.52 -14.93
CA ALA A 225 2.28 14.97 -14.86
C ALA A 225 3.34 15.37 -13.81
N ARG A 226 3.37 14.69 -12.66
CA ARG A 226 4.43 14.88 -11.65
C ARG A 226 5.81 14.46 -12.14
N ARG A 227 5.90 13.34 -12.87
CA ARG A 227 7.16 12.87 -13.48
C ARG A 227 7.66 13.86 -14.54
N GLU A 228 6.77 14.38 -15.39
CA GLU A 228 7.11 15.38 -16.40
C GLU A 228 7.67 16.66 -15.76
N ARG A 229 7.07 17.11 -14.65
CA ARG A 229 7.58 18.24 -13.85
C ARG A 229 8.95 17.95 -13.23
N ALA A 230 9.17 16.75 -12.72
CA ALA A 230 10.42 16.32 -12.09
C ALA A 230 11.54 15.93 -13.10
N ARG A 231 11.21 15.75 -14.37
CA ARG A 231 12.13 15.44 -15.48
C ARG A 231 13.09 14.27 -15.15
N ALA A 232 14.40 14.51 -15.16
CA ALA A 232 15.42 13.49 -14.94
C ALA A 232 15.39 12.90 -13.52
N ASP A 233 14.86 13.65 -12.54
CA ASP A 233 14.75 13.24 -11.15
C ASP A 233 13.42 12.52 -10.82
N ALA A 234 12.55 12.31 -11.82
CA ALA A 234 11.20 11.74 -11.63
C ALA A 234 11.19 10.45 -10.81
N PHE A 235 12.12 9.53 -11.08
CA PHE A 235 12.22 8.29 -10.31
C PHE A 235 12.50 8.56 -8.83
N ARG A 236 13.46 9.45 -8.53
CA ARG A 236 13.93 9.72 -7.15
C ARG A 236 12.94 10.58 -6.36
N LEU A 237 12.26 11.53 -7.02
CA LEU A 237 11.36 12.48 -6.36
C LEU A 237 9.89 12.01 -6.33
N VAL A 238 9.47 11.15 -7.27
CA VAL A 238 8.07 10.73 -7.41
C VAL A 238 7.90 9.23 -7.13
N ASP A 239 8.57 8.39 -7.92
CA ASP A 239 8.27 6.95 -7.90
C ASP A 239 8.82 6.24 -6.65
N LEU A 240 10.07 6.53 -6.28
CA LEU A 240 10.76 5.89 -5.16
C LEU A 240 10.12 6.24 -3.79
N PRO A 241 9.84 7.51 -3.45
CA PRO A 241 9.19 7.85 -2.18
C PRO A 241 7.79 7.24 -2.07
N ARG A 242 7.05 7.18 -3.18
CA ARG A 242 5.73 6.55 -3.22
C ARG A 242 5.81 5.04 -2.98
N ALA A 243 6.73 4.36 -3.67
CA ALA A 243 6.95 2.93 -3.48
C ALA A 243 7.40 2.61 -2.04
N ALA A 244 8.32 3.40 -1.48
CA ALA A 244 8.78 3.29 -0.10
C ALA A 244 7.63 3.43 0.90
N THR A 245 6.75 4.42 0.69
CA THR A 245 5.57 4.64 1.55
C THR A 245 4.60 3.46 1.50
N LEU A 246 4.27 2.96 0.30
CA LEU A 246 3.38 1.81 0.14
C LEU A 246 3.98 0.53 0.75
N LEU A 247 5.29 0.35 0.58
CA LEU A 247 6.03 -0.76 1.18
C LEU A 247 5.97 -0.71 2.71
N ALA A 248 6.24 0.47 3.30
CA ALA A 248 6.13 0.68 4.75
C ALA A 248 4.70 0.46 5.27
N GLN A 249 3.68 0.90 4.54
CA GLN A 249 2.27 0.69 4.92
C GLN A 249 1.85 -0.79 4.89
N GLY A 250 2.33 -1.55 3.90
CA GLY A 250 2.11 -2.99 3.83
C GLY A 250 2.85 -3.72 4.94
N ALA A 251 4.10 -3.33 5.20
CA ALA A 251 4.95 -3.92 6.21
C ALA A 251 4.50 -3.65 7.66
N GLY A 252 4.03 -2.43 7.93
CA GLY A 252 3.55 -2.01 9.25
C GLY A 252 2.30 -2.74 9.75
N ARG A 253 1.74 -3.66 8.97
CA ARG A 253 0.67 -4.57 9.41
C ARG A 253 1.18 -5.75 10.22
N LEU A 254 2.47 -6.09 10.10
CA LEU A 254 3.02 -7.28 10.75
C LEU A 254 3.08 -7.12 12.28
N ILE A 255 3.64 -6.02 12.78
CA ILE A 255 3.91 -5.81 14.22
C ILE A 255 3.08 -4.64 14.72
N ARG A 256 2.10 -4.91 15.58
CA ARG A 256 1.16 -3.93 16.13
C ARG A 256 0.96 -4.04 17.63
N THR A 257 1.30 -5.19 18.20
CA THR A 257 1.40 -5.40 19.63
C THR A 257 2.84 -5.72 20.02
N THR A 258 3.16 -5.56 21.31
CA THR A 258 4.48 -5.92 21.87
C THR A 258 4.77 -7.42 21.82
N THR A 259 3.78 -8.24 21.49
CA THR A 259 3.92 -9.70 21.38
C THR A 259 3.88 -10.21 19.95
N ASP A 260 3.55 -9.35 18.97
CA ASP A 260 3.48 -9.76 17.57
C ASP A 260 4.87 -10.16 17.08
N ARG A 261 4.94 -11.22 16.27
CA ARG A 261 6.18 -11.68 15.67
C ARG A 261 5.91 -12.20 14.27
N GLY A 262 6.87 -12.04 13.35
CA GLY A 262 6.68 -12.60 12.03
C GLY A 262 7.68 -12.21 10.97
N VAL A 263 7.37 -12.54 9.72
CA VAL A 263 8.24 -12.33 8.58
C VAL A 263 7.57 -11.40 7.58
N ILE A 264 8.35 -10.47 7.03
CA ILE A 264 7.99 -9.74 5.83
C ILE A 264 8.80 -10.33 4.69
N ALA A 265 8.14 -10.91 3.69
CA ALA A 265 8.77 -11.49 2.52
C ALA A 265 8.53 -10.61 1.29
N VAL A 266 9.61 -10.13 0.67
CA VAL A 266 9.56 -9.40 -0.59
C VAL A 266 10.16 -10.28 -1.68
N PHE A 267 9.33 -10.68 -2.65
CA PHE A 267 9.74 -11.60 -3.71
C PHE A 267 10.42 -10.91 -4.89
N ASP A 268 10.35 -9.58 -4.95
CA ASP A 268 11.07 -8.82 -5.96
C ASP A 268 12.58 -8.85 -5.69
N PRO A 269 13.40 -9.48 -6.56
CA PRO A 269 14.83 -9.61 -6.31
C PRO A 269 15.53 -8.24 -6.28
N ARG A 270 14.92 -7.18 -6.85
CA ARG A 270 15.45 -5.82 -6.83
C ARG A 270 15.58 -5.26 -5.41
N MET A 271 14.76 -5.73 -4.46
CA MET A 271 14.90 -5.39 -3.04
C MET A 271 16.24 -5.87 -2.46
N ALA A 272 16.78 -6.98 -2.97
CA ALA A 272 18.07 -7.52 -2.57
C ALA A 272 19.23 -7.07 -3.47
N THR A 273 19.01 -6.86 -4.76
CA THR A 273 20.08 -6.71 -5.77
C THR A 273 20.28 -5.28 -6.27
N ASN A 274 19.28 -4.41 -6.22
CA ASN A 274 19.37 -3.10 -6.84
C ASN A 274 20.16 -2.11 -5.97
N ALA A 275 21.46 -1.98 -6.24
CA ALA A 275 22.36 -1.14 -5.45
C ALA A 275 22.01 0.36 -5.43
N ARG A 276 21.22 0.86 -6.38
CA ARG A 276 20.93 2.30 -6.52
C ARG A 276 19.88 2.81 -5.54
N TYR A 277 18.86 2.01 -5.25
CA TYR A 277 17.70 2.48 -4.46
C TYR A 277 17.20 1.49 -3.39
N ARG A 278 17.75 0.26 -3.31
CA ARG A 278 17.25 -0.71 -2.33
C ARG A 278 17.35 -0.19 -0.89
N TRP A 279 18.36 0.64 -0.62
CA TRP A 279 18.61 1.17 0.72
C TRP A 279 17.57 2.20 1.12
N ASP A 280 17.05 2.99 0.18
CA ASP A 280 15.92 3.91 0.42
C ASP A 280 14.65 3.14 0.78
N LEU A 281 14.38 2.04 0.08
CA LEU A 281 13.24 1.17 0.37
C LEU A 281 13.37 0.47 1.72
N ILE A 282 14.58 -0.03 2.05
CA ILE A 282 14.85 -0.69 3.33
C ILE A 282 14.79 0.31 4.49
N ALA A 283 15.30 1.53 4.30
CA ALA A 283 15.27 2.57 5.33
C ALA A 283 13.84 3.06 5.64
N ALA A 284 12.90 2.89 4.72
CA ALA A 284 11.49 3.18 4.96
C ALA A 284 10.78 2.09 5.79
N LEU A 285 11.39 0.91 5.94
CA LEU A 285 10.88 -0.17 6.76
C LEU A 285 11.42 -0.06 8.20
N PRO A 286 10.69 -0.61 9.19
CA PRO A 286 11.25 -0.81 10.52
C PRO A 286 12.59 -1.57 10.51
N PRO A 287 13.45 -1.38 11.52
CA PRO A 287 14.79 -1.95 11.55
C PRO A 287 14.78 -3.46 11.86
N MET A 288 14.44 -4.25 10.84
CA MET A 288 14.37 -5.71 10.93
C MET A 288 15.72 -6.34 10.54
N PRO A 289 16.13 -7.46 11.17
CA PRO A 289 17.16 -8.33 10.63
C PRO A 289 16.75 -8.79 9.23
N ARG A 290 17.75 -9.01 8.36
CA ARG A 290 17.51 -9.31 6.95
C ARG A 290 18.14 -10.63 6.55
N THR A 291 17.44 -11.37 5.70
CA THR A 291 17.95 -12.59 5.08
C THR A 291 17.64 -12.65 3.60
N LYS A 292 18.49 -13.33 2.84
CA LYS A 292 18.23 -13.74 1.46
C LYS A 292 17.91 -15.23 1.34
N GLU A 293 18.05 -15.96 2.43
CA GLU A 293 17.86 -17.40 2.52
C GLU A 293 16.44 -17.70 2.97
N ARG A 294 15.70 -18.43 2.12
CA ARG A 294 14.33 -18.86 2.40
C ARG A 294 14.24 -19.75 3.65
N ASP A 295 15.25 -20.59 3.85
CA ASP A 295 15.27 -21.56 4.95
C ASP A 295 15.24 -20.83 6.30
N ARG A 296 16.06 -19.78 6.45
CA ARG A 296 16.03 -18.93 7.65
C ARG A 296 14.67 -18.27 7.91
N ALA A 297 13.96 -17.85 6.85
CA ALA A 297 12.60 -17.31 6.98
C ALA A 297 11.59 -18.38 7.39
N THR A 298 11.72 -19.58 6.83
CA THR A 298 10.89 -20.74 7.13
C THR A 298 11.09 -21.22 8.57
N GLU A 299 12.34 -21.35 9.02
CA GLU A 299 12.71 -21.69 10.39
C GLU A 299 12.15 -20.68 11.40
N PHE A 300 12.26 -19.39 11.10
CA PHE A 300 11.67 -18.35 11.93
C PHE A 300 10.15 -18.54 12.05
N LEU A 301 9.43 -18.70 10.94
CA LEU A 301 7.97 -18.93 10.94
C LEU A 301 7.58 -20.22 11.69
N LEU A 302 8.33 -21.30 11.52
CA LEU A 302 8.10 -22.57 12.23
C LEU A 302 8.29 -22.42 13.74
N SER A 303 9.28 -21.64 14.18
CA SER A 303 9.51 -21.34 15.61
C SER A 303 8.33 -20.58 16.23
N LEU A 304 7.64 -19.75 15.45
CA LEU A 304 6.43 -19.04 15.90
C LEU A 304 5.21 -19.95 15.98
N ARG A 305 5.14 -20.98 15.14
CA ARG A 305 4.05 -21.97 15.17
C ARG A 305 4.18 -22.91 16.36
N ASN A 306 5.40 -23.34 16.68
CA ASN A 306 5.67 -24.34 17.70
C ASN A 306 6.59 -23.78 18.81
N PRO A 307 6.10 -22.87 19.67
CA PRO A 307 6.94 -22.17 20.65
C PRO A 307 7.53 -23.07 21.75
N HIS A 308 7.14 -24.35 21.82
CA HIS A 308 7.58 -25.31 22.85
C HIS A 308 8.69 -26.28 22.38
N ASN A 309 9.28 -26.08 21.19
CA ASN A 309 10.27 -27.00 20.63
C ASN A 309 11.69 -26.42 20.54
N THR A 310 11.97 -25.35 21.29
CA THR A 310 13.31 -24.76 21.45
C THR A 310 13.70 -24.87 22.91
N ASP A 311 14.21 -26.04 23.29
CA ASP A 311 15.10 -26.27 24.44
C ASP A 311 16.39 -26.93 23.91
#